data_AF-A0A5C3KCN0-F1
#
_entry.id   AF-A0A5C3KCN0-F1
#
_cell.length_a   1.000
_cell.length_b   1.000
_cell.length_c   1.000
_cell.angle_alpha   90.00
_cell.angle_beta   90.00
_cell.angle_gamma   90.00
#
_symmetry.space_group_name_H-M   'P 1'
#
loop_
_entity.id
_entity.type
_entity.pdbx_description
1 polymer ?
#
loop_
_entity_poly.entity_id
_entity_poly.type
_entity_poly.pdbx_seq_one_letter_code
_entity_poly.pdbx_strand_id
1 'polypeptide(L)'
;MRVTQILQKGRSAWKGPYFVAFPQLKDALLNHTEIKTDARACTILPSFVGARFAVHNGKNYVPVLITQDMVGHKLGEFAHTKKTFTFRCVVVHVSSFGCSTVVYRQTKRS
;
A
#
# COMPACT_ATOMS: atom_id res chain seq x y z
N MET A 1 14.32 -4.03 21.44
CA MET A 1 13.21 -3.12 21.07
C MET A 1 13.80 -1.82 20.55
N ARG A 2 13.73 -1.53 19.25
CA ARG A 2 14.31 -0.28 18.70
C ARG A 2 13.26 0.82 18.76
N VAL A 3 13.35 1.68 19.78
CA VAL A 3 12.42 2.79 20.08
C VAL A 3 12.57 3.98 19.10
N THR A 4 13.34 3.86 18.02
CA THR A 4 13.82 5.04 17.24
C THR A 4 13.23 5.22 15.84
N GLN A 5 12.26 4.41 15.39
CA GLN A 5 11.61 4.65 14.08
C GLN A 5 10.50 5.72 14.13
N ILE A 6 9.96 6.05 15.31
CA ILE A 6 8.87 7.03 15.49
C ILE A 6 9.32 8.46 15.12
N LEU A 7 10.63 8.75 15.08
CA LEU A 7 11.15 10.12 15.09
C LEU A 7 12.04 10.53 13.91
N GLN A 8 12.48 9.62 13.02
CA GLN A 8 13.62 9.92 12.14
C GLN A 8 13.35 10.14 10.64
N LYS A 9 12.14 9.95 10.10
CA LYS A 9 11.86 10.23 8.67
C LYS A 9 10.46 10.82 8.43
N GLY A 10 10.10 11.89 9.15
CA GLY A 10 8.77 12.48 9.05
C GLY A 10 8.64 13.93 9.56
N ARG A 11 7.39 14.34 9.82
CA ARG A 11 7.01 15.67 10.35
C ARG A 11 7.85 16.01 11.59
N SER A 12 8.12 17.30 11.80
CA SER A 12 8.82 17.77 13.00
C SER A 12 8.15 17.30 14.29
N ALA A 13 8.91 16.69 15.20
CA ALA A 13 8.41 15.95 16.37
C ALA A 13 7.46 16.76 17.27
N TRP A 14 7.71 18.06 17.45
CA TRP A 14 6.88 18.94 18.28
C TRP A 14 5.42 19.06 17.81
N LYS A 15 5.13 18.76 16.54
CA LYS A 15 3.77 18.85 16.00
C LYS A 15 2.93 17.59 16.23
N GLY A 16 3.54 16.52 16.75
CA GLY A 16 2.88 15.23 16.95
C GLY A 16 2.52 14.47 15.66
N PRO A 17 2.11 13.20 15.80
CA PRO A 17 1.66 12.37 14.69
C PRO A 17 0.33 12.87 14.12
N TYR A 18 0.17 12.79 12.80
CA TYR A 18 -1.12 13.08 12.16
C TYR A 18 -2.01 11.85 12.21
N PHE A 19 -3.22 11.99 12.75
CA PHE A 19 -4.22 10.93 12.79
C PHE A 19 -5.60 11.48 12.46
N VAL A 20 -6.48 10.59 11.99
CA VAL A 20 -7.90 10.87 11.83
C VAL A 20 -8.68 10.02 12.83
N ALA A 21 -9.81 10.53 13.31
CA ALA A 21 -10.66 9.79 14.22
C ALA A 21 -11.55 8.81 13.42
N PHE A 22 -11.55 7.54 13.82
CA PHE A 22 -12.45 6.52 13.26
C PHE A 22 -13.52 6.19 14.30
N PRO A 23 -14.78 6.66 14.14
CA PRO A 23 -15.82 6.42 15.13
C PRO A 23 -16.19 4.94 15.27
N GLN A 24 -16.08 4.17 14.19
CA GLN A 24 -16.43 2.75 14.11
C GLN A 24 -15.36 1.81 14.70
N LEU A 25 -14.26 2.36 15.24
CA LEU A 25 -13.10 1.56 15.62
C LEU A 25 -13.38 0.55 16.73
N LYS A 26 -14.16 0.96 17.73
CA LYS A 26 -14.51 0.09 18.88
C LYS A 26 -15.30 -1.13 18.41
N ASP A 27 -16.33 -0.89 17.58
CA ASP A 27 -17.20 -1.95 17.08
C ASP A 27 -16.46 -2.86 16.10
N ALA A 28 -15.56 -2.31 15.29
CA ALA A 28 -14.75 -3.06 14.35
C ALA A 28 -13.74 -4.00 15.05
N LEU A 29 -13.21 -3.60 16.21
CA LEU A 29 -12.35 -4.47 17.01
C LEU A 29 -13.10 -5.68 17.58
N LEU A 30 -14.35 -5.49 18.01
CA LEU A 30 -15.17 -6.55 18.58
C LEU A 30 -15.71 -7.52 17.51
N ASN A 31 -16.17 -6.97 16.38
CA ASN A 31 -16.85 -7.75 15.33
C ASN A 31 -15.89 -8.19 14.21
N HIS A 32 -14.61 -7.81 14.29
CA HIS A 32 -13.62 -8.00 13.22
C HIS A 32 -14.05 -7.42 11.86
N THR A 33 -14.89 -6.37 11.88
CA THR A 33 -15.38 -5.69 10.68
C THR A 33 -14.28 -4.82 10.07
N GLU A 34 -14.22 -4.80 8.74
CA GLU A 34 -13.23 -4.00 8.01
C GLU A 34 -13.66 -2.54 7.91
N ILE A 35 -12.80 -1.62 8.39
CA ILE A 35 -13.04 -0.19 8.31
C ILE A 35 -12.50 0.32 6.97
N LYS A 36 -13.39 0.81 6.10
CA LYS A 36 -13.00 1.46 4.83
C LYS A 36 -12.45 2.85 5.08
N THR A 37 -11.27 3.14 4.55
CA THR A 37 -10.58 4.41 4.79
C THR A 37 -9.89 4.93 3.53
N ASP A 38 -10.05 6.22 3.28
CA ASP A 38 -9.31 6.95 2.24
C ASP A 38 -8.12 7.73 2.84
N ALA A 39 -8.02 7.76 4.16
CA ALA A 39 -7.04 8.52 4.94
C ALA A 39 -5.63 7.89 4.93
N ARG A 40 -5.00 7.82 3.75
CA ARG A 40 -3.66 7.22 3.55
C ARG A 40 -2.54 7.91 4.35
N ALA A 41 -2.71 9.18 4.70
CA ALA A 41 -1.71 9.94 5.45
C ALA A 41 -1.74 9.68 6.97
N CYS A 42 -2.80 9.03 7.47
CA CYS A 42 -3.01 8.75 8.89
C CYS A 42 -1.89 7.83 9.41
N THR A 43 -1.36 8.19 10.57
CA THR A 43 -0.38 7.40 11.29
C THR A 43 -1.08 6.27 12.05
N ILE A 44 -0.48 5.09 12.08
CA ILE A 44 -1.00 3.96 12.84
C ILE A 44 -0.70 4.19 14.32
N LEU A 45 -1.75 4.31 15.12
CA LEU A 45 -1.65 4.44 16.57
C LEU A 45 -1.62 3.06 17.24
N PRO A 46 -1.06 2.96 18.46
CA PRO A 46 -1.12 1.72 19.26
C PRO A 46 -2.55 1.22 19.48
N SER A 47 -3.53 2.11 19.55
CA SER A 47 -4.95 1.78 19.72
C SER A 47 -5.57 1.08 18.50
N PHE A 48 -4.90 1.07 17.36
CA PHE A 48 -5.40 0.47 16.11
C PHE A 48 -4.95 -0.98 15.94
N VAL A 49 -4.11 -1.51 16.85
CA VAL A 49 -3.61 -2.88 16.78
C VAL A 49 -4.78 -3.87 16.90
N GLY A 50 -4.84 -4.84 15.98
CA GLY A 50 -5.94 -5.80 15.89
C GLY A 50 -7.12 -5.35 15.03
N ALA A 51 -7.17 -4.08 14.60
CA ALA A 51 -8.19 -3.61 13.67
C ALA A 51 -7.85 -4.00 12.22
N ARG A 52 -8.90 -4.23 11.42
CA ARG A 52 -8.80 -4.48 9.97
C ARG A 52 -9.17 -3.20 9.22
N PHE A 53 -8.24 -2.67 8.46
CA PHE A 53 -8.46 -1.49 7.62
C PHE A 53 -8.49 -1.87 6.15
N ALA A 54 -9.56 -1.48 5.46
CA ALA A 54 -9.65 -1.48 4.02
C ALA A 54 -9.12 -0.11 3.52
N VAL A 55 -7.86 -0.05 3.10
CA VAL A 55 -7.18 1.20 2.67
C VAL A 55 -7.39 1.42 1.18
N HIS A 56 -7.86 2.62 0.80
CA HIS A 56 -8.07 2.96 -0.61
C HIS A 56 -6.75 3.15 -1.36
N ASN A 57 -6.64 2.51 -2.52
CA ASN A 57 -5.46 2.53 -3.37
C ASN A 57 -5.63 3.39 -4.64
N GLY A 58 -6.73 4.14 -4.74
CA GLY A 58 -7.11 4.92 -5.94
C GLY A 58 -8.05 4.19 -6.90
N LYS A 59 -8.24 2.88 -6.73
CA LYS A 59 -9.16 2.06 -7.53
C LYS A 59 -9.94 1.05 -6.68
N ASN A 60 -9.21 0.30 -5.86
CA ASN A 60 -9.75 -0.73 -4.98
C ASN A 60 -9.36 -0.43 -3.53
N TYR A 61 -10.07 -1.07 -2.61
CA TYR A 61 -9.70 -1.12 -1.19
C TYR A 61 -8.88 -2.37 -0.91
N VAL A 62 -7.72 -2.19 -0.27
CA VAL A 62 -6.82 -3.27 0.14
C VAL A 62 -7.02 -3.54 1.63
N PRO A 63 -7.47 -4.74 2.03
CA PRO A 63 -7.62 -5.08 3.44
C PRO A 63 -6.25 -5.32 4.08
N VAL A 64 -6.00 -4.65 5.20
CA VAL A 64 -4.76 -4.69 5.98
C VAL A 64 -5.12 -4.94 7.44
N LEU A 65 -4.59 -6.01 8.02
CA LEU A 65 -4.68 -6.28 9.46
C LEU A 65 -3.48 -5.63 10.15
N ILE A 66 -3.74 -4.77 11.14
CA ILE A 66 -2.68 -4.04 11.83
C ILE A 66 -2.07 -4.89 12.94
N THR A 67 -0.74 -5.04 12.88
CA THR A 67 0.10 -5.66 13.91
C THR A 67 0.87 -4.61 14.69
N GLN A 68 1.46 -4.99 15.82
CA GLN A 68 2.19 -4.07 16.70
C GLN A 68 3.44 -3.45 16.04
N ASP A 69 4.08 -4.18 15.13
CA ASP A 69 5.28 -3.70 14.41
C ASP A 69 4.96 -2.60 13.40
N MET A 70 3.68 -2.42 13.03
CA MET A 70 3.23 -1.40 12.08
C MET A 70 2.99 -0.03 12.75
N VAL A 71 3.05 0.06 14.08
CA VAL A 71 2.80 1.30 14.82
C VAL A 71 3.85 2.36 14.44
N GLY A 72 3.37 3.57 14.11
CA GLY A 72 4.22 4.68 13.66
C GLY A 72 4.36 4.80 12.14
N HIS A 73 3.97 3.80 11.37
CA HIS A 73 3.89 3.87 9.91
C HIS A 73 2.60 4.57 9.45
N LYS A 74 2.55 4.96 8.16
CA LYS A 74 1.32 5.48 7.55
C LYS A 74 0.50 4.35 6.93
N LEU A 75 -0.83 4.46 7.03
CA LEU A 75 -1.75 3.49 6.40
C LEU A 75 -1.49 3.33 4.89
N GLY A 76 -1.11 4.42 4.21
CA GLY A 76 -0.84 4.42 2.78
C GLY A 76 0.40 3.62 2.36
N GLU A 77 1.33 3.30 3.26
CA GLU A 77 2.52 2.49 2.96
C GLU A 77 2.15 1.03 2.65
N PHE A 78 1.05 0.55 3.23
CA PHE A 78 0.58 -0.82 3.06
C PHE A 78 -0.30 -1.00 1.81
N ALA A 79 -0.67 0.09 1.11
CA ALA A 79 -1.49 0.08 -0.10
C ALA A 79 -0.75 0.72 -1.28
N HIS A 80 -0.25 -0.13 -2.19
CA HIS A 80 0.62 0.26 -3.32
C HIS A 80 -0.17 0.77 -4.52
N THR A 81 -0.07 2.06 -4.84
CA THR A 81 -0.92 2.70 -5.88
C THR A 81 -0.58 2.33 -7.31
N LYS A 82 0.70 2.05 -7.58
CA LYS A 82 1.18 1.71 -8.91
C LYS A 82 1.59 0.25 -8.95
N LYS A 83 1.35 -0.38 -10.10
CA LYS A 83 1.87 -1.72 -10.37
C LYS A 83 3.39 -1.65 -10.53
N THR A 84 4.06 -2.73 -10.16
CA THR A 84 5.51 -2.84 -10.35
C THR A 84 5.83 -2.82 -11.83
N PHE A 85 6.75 -1.95 -12.22
CA PHE A 85 7.24 -1.87 -13.59
C PHE A 85 8.05 -3.13 -13.91
N THR A 86 7.67 -3.84 -14.97
CA THR A 86 8.39 -5.03 -15.44
C THR A 86 8.63 -4.90 -16.94
N PHE A 87 9.88 -5.14 -17.34
CA PHE A 87 10.21 -5.29 -18.75
C PHE A 87 9.70 -6.64 -19.22
N ARG A 88 8.85 -6.68 -20.26
CA ARG A 88 8.56 -7.91 -20.97
C ARG A 88 9.27 -7.91 -22.31
N CYS A 89 9.88 -9.04 -22.61
CA CYS A 89 10.29 -9.38 -23.95
C CYS A 89 9.06 -9.99 -24.65
N VAL A 90 8.54 -9.33 -25.68
CA VAL A 90 7.49 -9.91 -26.51
C VAL A 90 8.15 -10.43 -27.77
N VAL A 91 7.97 -11.73 -28.01
CA VAL A 91 8.39 -12.39 -29.24
C VAL A 91 7.38 -12.02 -30.32
N VAL A 92 7.82 -11.23 -31.30
CA VAL A 92 7.00 -10.88 -32.46
C VAL A 92 7.51 -11.70 -33.63
N HIS A 93 6.66 -12.60 -34.15
CA HIS A 93 6.96 -13.27 -35.41
C HIS A 93 6.69 -12.30 -36.55
N VAL A 94 7.71 -12.01 -37.34
CA VAL A 94 7.58 -11.20 -38.56
C VAL A 94 7.85 -12.13 -39.73
N SER A 95 6.80 -12.48 -40.46
CA SER A 95 6.87 -13.29 -41.68
C SER A 95 6.85 -12.38 -42.90
N SER A 96 7.97 -12.30 -43.61
CA SER A 96 8.09 -11.57 -44.88
C SER A 96 8.67 -12.51 -45.95
N PHE A 97 7.99 -12.62 -47.10
CA PHE A 97 8.40 -13.39 -48.28
C PHE A 97 9.09 -14.74 -47.99
N GLY A 98 8.41 -15.63 -47.26
CA GLY A 98 8.87 -17.02 -47.07
C GLY A 98 9.99 -17.22 -46.03
N CYS A 99 10.51 -16.16 -45.40
CA CYS A 99 11.44 -16.25 -44.28
C CYS A 99 10.77 -15.79 -42.98
N SER A 100 10.81 -16.63 -41.94
CA SER A 100 10.24 -16.34 -40.62
C SER A 100 11.35 -15.84 -39.70
N THR A 101 11.41 -14.53 -39.45
CA THR A 101 12.37 -13.95 -38.50
C THR A 101 11.68 -13.70 -37.16
N VAL A 102 12.27 -14.24 -36.09
CA VAL A 102 11.83 -13.99 -34.72
C VAL A 102 12.48 -12.70 -34.23
N VAL A 103 11.68 -11.66 -33.96
CA VAL A 103 12.18 -10.38 -33.43
C VAL A 103 11.71 -10.21 -31.99
N TYR A 104 12.67 -10.08 -31.07
CA TYR A 104 12.41 -9.78 -29.67
C TYR A 104 12.23 -8.27 -29.49
N ARG A 105 10.98 -7.81 -29.31
CA ARG A 105 10.69 -6.39 -29.04
C ARG A 105 10.44 -6.21 -27.55
N GLN A 106 11.28 -5.41 -26.88
CA GLN A 106 11.00 -4.98 -25.52
C GLN A 106 9.89 -3.93 -25.54
N THR A 107 8.74 -4.23 -24.94
CA THR A 107 7.65 -3.27 -24.77
C THR A 107 7.50 -2.88 -23.31
N LYS A 108 7.40 -1.57 -23.03
CA LYS A 108 7.19 -1.04 -21.68
C LYS A 108 5.72 -1.22 -21.30
N ARG A 109 5.43 -1.95 -20.21
CA ARG A 109 4.10 -1.96 -19.57
C ARG A 109 4.22 -1.25 -18.22
N SER A 110 3.59 -0.08 -18.11
CA SER A 110 3.43 0.69 -16.87
C SER A 110 2.23 0.21 -16.06
#